data_AF-A0A843IPB0-F1
#
_entry.id   AF-A0A843IPB0-F1
#
_cell.length_a   1.000
_cell.length_b   1.000
_cell.length_c   1.000
_cell.angle_alpha   90.00
_cell.angle_beta   90.00
_cell.angle_gamma   90.00
#
_symmetry.space_group_name_H-M   'P 1'
#
loop_
_entity.id
_entity.type
_entity.pdbx_description
1 polymer ?
#
loop_
_entity_poly.entity_id
_entity_poly.type
_entity_poly.pdbx_seq_one_letter_code
_entity_poly.pdbx_strand_id
1 'polypeptide(L)' 'MDLAEELAAQQRSISVAEFFEKNKHLLGFDSPTRGIITTIKEAIDNSLDACEEAEVLPDIYVGI' A
#
# COMPACT_ATOMS: atom_id res chain seq x y z
N MET A 1 14.03 -24.34 27.48
CA MET A 1 13.50 -23.35 26.53
C MET A 1 13.58 -24.02 25.18
N ASP A 2 12.43 -24.32 24.58
CA ASP A 2 12.39 -25.07 23.33
C ASP A 2 12.97 -24.21 22.20
N LEU A 3 13.63 -24.84 21.21
CA LEU A 3 14.16 -24.16 20.01
C LEU A 3 13.08 -23.28 19.33
N ALA A 4 11.82 -23.69 19.43
CA ALA A 4 10.66 -22.93 18.96
C ALA A 4 10.48 -21.58 19.69
N GLU A 5 10.74 -21.53 21.00
CA GLU A 5 10.63 -20.30 21.81
C GLU A 5 11.78 -19.32 21.49
N GLU A 6 12.99 -19.82 21.27
CA GLU A 6 14.14 -18.98 20.85
C GLU A 6 13.94 -18.39 19.45
N LEU A 7 13.43 -19.19 18.50
CA LEU A 7 13.14 -18.73 17.14
C LEU A 7 11.98 -17.73 17.11
N ALA A 8 10.94 -17.94 17.93
CA ALA A 8 9.82 -17.00 18.08
C ALA A 8 10.27 -15.67 18.71
N ALA A 9 11.16 -15.69 19.69
CA ALA A 9 11.70 -14.48 20.31
C ALA A 9 12.53 -13.62 19.33
N GLN A 10 13.09 -14.22 18.27
CA GLN A 10 13.78 -13.51 17.19
C GLN A 10 12.83 -12.95 16.11
N GLN A 11 11.56 -13.38 16.07
CA GLN A 11 10.59 -12.76 15.18
C GLN A 11 10.29 -11.34 15.66
N ARG A 12 10.84 -10.35 14.97
CA ARG A 12 10.45 -8.95 15.16
C ARG A 12 9.02 -8.78 14.67
N SER A 13 8.08 -8.58 15.59
CA SER A 13 6.74 -8.07 15.28
C SER A 13 6.87 -6.62 14.84
N ILE A 14 7.08 -6.39 13.55
CA ILE A 14 7.01 -5.05 12.95
C ILE A 14 5.54 -4.75 12.62
N SER A 15 5.13 -3.50 12.84
CA SER A 15 3.82 -3.09 12.34
C SER A 15 3.83 -3.08 10.81
N VAL A 16 2.66 -3.28 10.20
CA VAL A 16 2.52 -3.19 8.73
C VAL A 16 2.98 -1.82 8.22
N ALA A 17 2.70 -0.74 8.96
CA ALA A 17 3.17 0.60 8.64
C ALA A 17 4.70 0.71 8.69
N GLU A 18 5.34 0.15 9.72
CA GLU A 18 6.81 0.15 9.84
C GLU A 18 7.47 -0.70 8.75
N PHE A 19 6.84 -1.81 8.36
CA PHE A 19 7.29 -2.63 7.23
C PHE A 19 7.29 -1.83 5.94
N PHE A 20 6.22 -1.10 5.65
CA PHE A 20 6.13 -0.28 4.44
C PHE A 20 7.09 0.91 4.45
N GLU A 21 7.24 1.59 5.59
CA GLU A 21 8.18 2.71 5.71
C GLU A 21 9.63 2.27 5.46
N LYS A 22 10.00 1.06 5.91
CA LYS A 22 11.31 0.44 5.64
C LYS A 22 11.45 -0.09 4.21
N ASN A 23 10.35 -0.37 3.51
CA ASN A 23 10.34 -1.06 2.21
C ASN A 23 9.52 -0.31 1.14
N LYS A 24 9.64 1.02 1.05
CA LYS A 24 8.88 1.88 0.11
C LYS A 24 8.96 1.43 -1.35
N HIS A 25 10.07 0.84 -1.77
CA HIS A 25 10.27 0.33 -3.13
C HIS A 25 9.32 -0.82 -3.48
N LEU A 26 8.91 -1.67 -2.52
CA LEU A 26 7.93 -2.74 -2.75
C LEU A 26 6.56 -2.20 -3.12
N LEU A 27 6.25 -0.98 -2.67
CA LEU A 27 5.00 -0.28 -2.95
C LEU A 27 5.11 0.70 -4.13
N GLY A 28 6.27 0.80 -4.79
CA GLY A 28 6.48 1.77 -5.87
C GLY A 28 6.63 3.23 -5.40
N PHE A 29 7.10 3.45 -4.17
CA PHE A 29 7.43 4.77 -3.59
C PHE A 29 8.94 5.02 -3.49
N ASP A 30 9.71 4.47 -4.43
CA ASP A 30 11.18 4.59 -4.50
C ASP A 30 11.68 5.97 -4.95
N SER A 31 10.85 6.78 -5.61
CA SER A 31 11.16 8.18 -5.96
C SER A 31 9.92 9.08 -5.85
N PRO A 32 10.08 10.41 -5.66
CA PRO A 32 8.94 11.33 -5.60
C PRO A 32 8.05 11.27 -6.84
N THR A 33 8.64 11.25 -8.04
CA THR A 33 7.90 11.18 -9.30
C THR A 33 7.07 9.89 -9.38
N ARG A 34 7.67 8.75 -9.07
CA ARG A 34 6.96 7.46 -9.09
C ARG A 34 5.92 7.38 -7.98
N GLY A 35 6.21 7.92 -6.80
CA GLY A 35 5.26 8.00 -5.69
C GLY A 35 4.00 8.80 -6.05
N ILE A 36 4.14 9.92 -6.77
CA ILE A 36 2.98 10.69 -7.27
C ILE A 36 2.17 9.84 -8.25
N ILE A 37 2.82 9.20 -9.22
CA ILE A 37 2.14 8.34 -10.22
C ILE A 37 1.41 7.18 -9.54
N THR A 38 2.08 6.48 -8.62
CA THR A 38 1.49 5.39 -7.83
C THR A 38 0.29 5.90 -7.03
N THR A 39 0.42 7.03 -6.34
CA THR A 39 -0.69 7.59 -5.54
C THR A 39 -1.91 7.89 -6.40
N ILE A 40 -1.71 8.53 -7.55
CA ILE A 40 -2.81 8.87 -8.47
C ILE A 40 -3.43 7.60 -9.06
N LYS A 41 -2.61 6.63 -9.48
CA LYS A 41 -3.07 5.35 -10.02
C LYS A 41 -3.98 4.65 -9.01
N GLU A 42 -3.50 4.41 -7.79
CA GLU A 42 -4.27 3.70 -6.76
C GLU A 42 -5.54 4.48 -6.37
N ALA A 43 -5.50 5.82 -6.35
CA ALA A 43 -6.68 6.64 -6.08
C ALA A 43 -7.75 6.51 -7.19
N ILE A 44 -7.33 6.52 -8.46
CA ILE A 44 -8.24 6.33 -9.61
C ILE A 44 -8.78 4.90 -9.63
N ASP A 45 -7.94 3.89 -9.47
CA ASP A 45 -8.33 2.47 -9.46
C ASP A 45 -9.38 2.22 -8.38
N ASN A 46 -9.11 2.66 -7.14
CA ASN A 46 -10.07 2.54 -6.04
C ASN A 46 -11.41 3.28 -6.32
N SER A 47 -11.36 4.41 -7.02
CA SER A 47 -12.57 5.17 -7.36
C SER A 47 -13.38 4.47 -8.45
N LEU A 48 -12.72 3.87 -9.44
CA LEU A 48 -13.35 3.09 -10.50
C LEU A 48 -13.96 1.80 -9.96
N ASP A 49 -13.22 1.07 -9.12
CA ASP A 49 -13.71 -0.15 -8.46
C ASP A 49 -15.00 0.14 -7.67
N ALA A 50 -15.03 1.26 -6.94
CA ALA A 50 -16.22 1.67 -6.20
C ALA A 50 -17.42 2.02 -7.11
N CYS A 51 -17.17 2.65 -8.27
CA CYS A 51 -18.23 2.94 -9.23
C CYS A 51 -18.76 1.66 -9.90
N GLU A 52 -17.86 0.72 -10.20
CA GLU A 52 -18.21 -0.60 -10.75
C GLU A 52 -19.06 -1.40 -9.75
N GLU A 53 -18.66 -1.47 -8.48
CA GLU A 53 -19.42 -2.17 -7.42
C GLU A 53 -20.81 -1.57 -7.22
N ALA A 54 -20.94 -0.25 -7.37
CA ALA A 54 -22.21 0.46 -7.23
C ALA A 54 -23.04 0.53 -8.53
N GLU A 55 -22.55 -0.02 -9.65
CA GLU A 55 -23.16 0.06 -10.98
C GLU A 55 -23.49 1.50 -11.43
N VAL A 56 -22.64 2.47 -11.07
CA VAL A 56 -22.78 3.89 -11.46
C VAL A 56 -21.72 4.30 -12.46
N LEU A 57 -22.09 5.17 -13.41
CA LEU A 57 -21.11 5.71 -14.36
C LEU A 57 -20.12 6.62 -13.60
N PRO A 58 -18.80 6.38 -13.68
CA PRO A 58 -17.82 7.20 -12.98
C PRO A 58 -17.72 8.60 -13.59
N ASP A 59 -17.66 9.61 -12.73
CA ASP A 59 -17.24 10.98 -13.04
C ASP A 59 -16.12 11.36 -12.07
N ILE A 60 -14.87 11.27 -12.54
CA ILE A 60 -13.67 11.40 -11.71
C ILE A 60 -12.85 12.57 -12.22
N TYR A 61 -12.69 13.61 -11.38
CA TYR A 61 -11.79 14.73 -11.61
C TYR A 61 -10.50 14.56 -10.80
N VAL A 62 -9.35 14.81 -11.45
CA VAL A 62 -8.02 14.72 -10.83
C VAL A 62 -7.33 16.07 -10.94
N GLY A 63 -6.82 16.59 -9.82
CA GLY A 63 -6.04 17.82 -9.73
C GLY A 63 -4.91 17.68 -8.70
N ILE A 64 -3.80 18.41 -8.93
CA ILE A 64 -2.58 18.41 -8.10
C ILE A 64 -2.24 19.84 -7.72
#